data_AF-A0A3M2KY51-F1
#
_entry.id   AF-A0A3M2KY51-F1
#
_cell.length_a   1.000
_cell.length_b   1.000
_cell.length_c   1.000
_cell.angle_alpha   90.00
_cell.angle_beta   90.00
_cell.angle_gamma   90.00
#
_symmetry.space_group_name_H-M   'P 1'
#
loop_
_entity.id
_entity.type
_entity.pdbx_description
1 polymer ?
#
loop_
_entity_poly.entity_id
_entity_poly.type
_entity_poly.pdbx_seq_one_letter_code
_entity_poly.pdbx_strand_id
1 'polypeptide(L)'
;RAATVLNGRGPLAPADRRRSRGDLPLRVAAGGAPGDLDLPAYDPFFLLGVQPDGARMWSWDGAGHTERDLGPGLHIVVNNGLNGEGHREGGVEDAFMHARLAHLRPVLAAAPRPEPRPGGDARDWAPWLAELEGGGLERTDRRTLLPLHEFEPGRVWGTTSISLVALAPDFVRYDFSARPGDPSAWTTIL
;
A
#
# COMPACT_ATOMS: atom_id res chain seq x y z
N ARG A 1 11.46 8.79 7.60
CA ARG A 1 11.34 7.72 6.58
C ARG A 1 10.11 6.90 6.91
N ALA A 2 9.44 6.34 5.92
CA ALA A 2 8.42 5.33 6.12
C ALA A 2 8.62 4.20 5.11
N ALA A 3 8.11 3.02 5.44
CA ALA A 3 8.17 1.89 4.54
C ALA A 3 6.96 0.98 4.74
N THR A 4 6.57 0.27 3.69
CA THR A 4 5.51 -0.74 3.75
C THR A 4 5.84 -1.89 2.82
N VAL A 5 5.32 -3.06 3.14
CA VAL A 5 5.49 -4.27 2.33
C VAL A 5 4.12 -4.79 1.89
N LEU A 6 4.00 -5.10 0.61
CA LEU A 6 2.84 -5.73 0.02
C LEU A 6 3.21 -7.14 -0.46
N ASN A 7 2.21 -8.01 -0.51
CA ASN A 7 2.41 -9.32 -1.12
C ASN A 7 2.74 -9.16 -2.61
N GLY A 8 3.79 -9.84 -3.04
CA GLY A 8 4.10 -10.04 -4.44
C GLY A 8 3.59 -11.39 -4.92
N ARG A 9 3.94 -11.73 -6.15
CA ARG A 9 3.54 -12.99 -6.78
C ARG A 9 4.74 -13.77 -7.28
N GLY A 10 4.65 -15.09 -7.20
CA GLY A 10 5.75 -15.98 -7.54
C GLY A 10 5.74 -17.26 -6.72
N PRO A 11 6.72 -18.16 -6.96
CA PRO A 11 6.92 -19.33 -6.11
C PRO A 11 7.20 -18.89 -4.67
N LEU A 12 6.56 -19.57 -3.72
CA LEU A 12 6.81 -19.35 -2.31
C LEU A 12 8.21 -19.86 -1.93
N ALA A 13 8.82 -19.23 -0.94
CA ALA A 13 10.10 -19.69 -0.42
C ALA A 13 9.94 -21.09 0.22
N PRO A 14 10.95 -21.98 0.13
CA PRO A 14 10.91 -23.28 0.78
C PRO A 14 10.62 -23.15 2.28
N ALA A 15 9.69 -23.97 2.78
CA ALA A 15 9.11 -23.79 4.11
C ALA A 15 10.14 -23.93 5.25
N ASP A 16 11.18 -24.73 5.04
CA ASP A 16 12.26 -25.02 5.98
C ASP A 16 13.21 -23.83 6.22
N ARG A 17 13.24 -22.86 5.29
CA ARG A 17 14.08 -21.66 5.38
C ARG A 17 13.30 -20.35 5.22
N ARG A 18 11.96 -20.43 5.16
CA ARG A 18 11.11 -19.26 4.90
C ARG A 18 11.17 -18.27 6.06
N ARG A 19 11.40 -17.00 5.72
CA ARG A 19 11.42 -15.85 6.63
C ARG A 19 10.19 -14.98 6.45
N SER A 20 9.74 -14.40 7.55
CA SER A 20 8.70 -13.37 7.52
C SER A 20 9.22 -12.11 6.84
N ARG A 21 8.37 -11.47 6.03
CA ARG A 21 8.64 -10.16 5.42
C ARG A 21 8.42 -8.98 6.38
N GLY A 22 7.93 -9.24 7.59
CA GLY A 22 7.55 -8.21 8.56
C GLY A 22 8.70 -7.33 9.05
N ASP A 23 9.95 -7.80 8.96
CA ASP A 23 11.13 -7.00 9.33
C ASP A 23 11.61 -6.06 8.22
N LEU A 24 11.17 -6.28 6.97
CA LEU A 24 11.65 -5.53 5.81
C LEU A 24 11.33 -4.02 5.90
N PRO A 25 10.11 -3.58 6.26
CA PRO A 25 9.83 -2.16 6.39
C PRO A 25 10.69 -1.48 7.46
N LEU A 26 10.95 -2.17 8.58
CA LEU A 26 11.77 -1.62 9.67
C LEU A 26 13.22 -1.40 9.23
N ARG A 27 13.80 -2.34 8.47
CA ARG A 27 15.15 -2.21 7.91
C ARG A 27 15.26 -1.00 6.98
N VAL A 28 14.30 -0.82 6.09
CA VAL A 28 14.26 0.33 5.16
C VAL A 28 14.07 1.64 5.91
N ALA A 29 13.16 1.66 6.89
CA ALA A 29 12.94 2.85 7.72
C ALA A 29 14.20 3.25 8.52
N ALA A 30 15.01 2.28 8.96
CA ALA A 30 16.29 2.49 9.63
C ALA A 30 17.42 2.97 8.68
N GLY A 31 17.17 3.06 7.37
CA GLY A 31 18.15 3.50 6.37
C GLY A 31 18.91 2.39 5.66
N GLY A 32 18.49 1.13 5.85
CA GLY A 32 19.01 0.01 5.07
C GLY A 32 18.34 -0.11 3.69
N ALA A 33 18.89 -1.00 2.87
CA ALA A 33 18.29 -1.49 1.65
C ALA A 33 18.18 -3.03 1.69
N PRO A 34 17.35 -3.66 0.85
CA PRO A 34 17.22 -5.12 0.78
C PRO A 34 18.46 -5.86 0.26
N GLY A 35 19.49 -5.16 -0.24
CA GLY A 35 20.57 -5.75 -1.03
C GLY A 35 21.36 -6.87 -0.36
N ASP A 36 21.47 -6.86 0.97
CA ASP A 36 22.19 -7.89 1.73
C ASP A 36 21.31 -9.05 2.23
N LEU A 37 20.04 -9.09 1.81
CA LEU A 37 19.10 -10.13 2.23
C LEU A 37 19.27 -11.41 1.41
N ASP A 38 19.10 -12.55 2.08
CA ASP A 38 18.86 -13.83 1.43
C ASP A 38 17.44 -13.84 0.84
N LEU A 39 17.25 -13.18 -0.31
CA LEU A 39 15.95 -13.05 -0.99
C LEU A 39 15.24 -14.40 -1.23
N PRO A 40 15.94 -15.50 -1.60
CA PRO A 40 15.33 -16.83 -1.68
C PRO A 40 14.70 -17.38 -0.39
N ALA A 41 14.95 -16.76 0.77
CA ALA A 41 14.29 -17.08 2.04
C ALA A 41 12.95 -16.34 2.21
N TYR A 42 12.61 -15.36 1.37
CA TYR A 42 11.37 -14.59 1.48
C TYR A 42 10.36 -15.00 0.41
N ASP A 43 9.09 -15.08 0.79
CA ASP A 43 7.99 -15.11 -0.18
C ASP A 43 8.01 -13.83 -1.04
N PRO A 44 7.48 -13.86 -2.28
CA PRO A 44 7.44 -12.69 -3.16
C PRO A 44 6.83 -11.43 -2.51
N PHE A 45 7.39 -10.26 -2.81
CA PHE A 45 6.98 -9.00 -2.21
C PHE A 45 7.22 -7.78 -3.09
N PHE A 46 6.50 -6.71 -2.74
CA PHE A 46 6.80 -5.34 -3.11
C PHE A 46 7.11 -4.56 -1.84
N LEU A 47 8.29 -3.98 -1.74
CA LEU A 47 8.72 -3.17 -0.60
C LEU A 47 8.85 -1.73 -1.06
N LEU A 48 8.07 -0.85 -0.47
CA LEU A 48 8.12 0.59 -0.74
C LEU A 48 8.85 1.27 0.41
N GLY A 49 9.87 2.06 0.09
CA GLY A 49 10.54 2.98 1.00
C GLY A 49 10.35 4.42 0.55
N VAL A 50 10.02 5.29 1.49
CA VAL A 50 9.82 6.73 1.24
C VAL A 50 10.61 7.59 2.22
N GLN A 51 11.18 8.66 1.67
CA GLN A 51 11.91 9.71 2.36
C GLN A 51 11.59 11.06 1.72
N PRO A 52 11.91 12.20 2.38
CA PRO A 52 11.52 13.53 1.87
C PRO A 52 11.99 13.85 0.45
N ASP A 53 13.09 13.27 0.01
CA ASP A 53 13.71 13.45 -1.32
C ASP A 53 13.30 12.40 -2.36
N GLY A 54 12.52 11.37 -1.99
CA GLY A 54 12.10 10.38 -2.97
C GLY A 54 11.40 9.13 -2.43
N ALA A 55 10.94 8.33 -3.39
CA ALA A 55 10.31 7.04 -3.17
C ALA A 55 10.99 5.97 -4.02
N ARG A 56 11.24 4.82 -3.42
CA ARG A 56 11.88 3.68 -4.07
C ARG A 56 11.10 2.41 -3.80
N MET A 57 11.01 1.57 -4.81
CA MET A 57 10.33 0.29 -4.75
C MET A 57 11.31 -0.83 -5.08
N TRP A 58 11.35 -1.84 -4.21
CA TRP A 58 12.04 -3.11 -4.45
C TRP A 58 11.00 -4.20 -4.68
N SER A 59 11.20 -5.02 -5.70
CA SER A 59 10.32 -6.13 -6.02
C SER A 59 11.12 -7.42 -6.03
N TRP A 60 10.55 -8.46 -5.42
CA TRP A 60 11.05 -9.83 -5.46
C TRP A 60 9.91 -10.74 -5.90
N ASP A 61 10.08 -11.44 -7.02
CA ASP A 61 9.07 -12.34 -7.58
C ASP A 61 9.37 -13.83 -7.31
N GLY A 62 10.35 -14.13 -6.45
CA GLY A 62 10.83 -15.49 -6.19
C GLY A 62 11.97 -15.94 -7.11
N ALA A 63 12.30 -15.18 -8.15
CA ALA A 63 13.42 -15.46 -9.05
C ALA A 63 14.29 -14.22 -9.34
N GLY A 64 13.65 -13.08 -9.62
CA GLY A 64 14.27 -11.81 -9.95
C GLY A 64 14.02 -10.74 -8.89
N HIS A 65 15.06 -9.92 -8.68
CA HIS A 65 14.99 -8.71 -7.89
C HIS A 65 15.04 -7.49 -8.81
N THR A 66 14.13 -6.55 -8.62
CA THR A 66 14.17 -5.25 -9.31
C THR A 66 14.09 -4.11 -8.31
N GLU A 67 14.80 -3.03 -8.62
CA GLU A 67 14.78 -1.78 -7.87
C GLU A 67 14.35 -0.66 -8.82
N ARG A 68 13.44 0.20 -8.36
CA ARG A 68 12.91 1.32 -9.15
C ARG A 68 12.77 2.56 -8.29
N ASP A 69 13.40 3.65 -8.73
CA ASP A 69 13.06 4.99 -8.25
C ASP A 69 11.76 5.44 -8.91
N LEU A 70 10.76 5.81 -8.11
CA LEU A 70 9.42 6.13 -8.62
C LEU A 70 9.32 7.55 -9.16
N GLY A 71 10.22 8.46 -8.74
CA GLY A 71 10.16 9.87 -9.08
C GLY A 71 8.88 10.57 -8.58
N PRO A 72 8.75 11.90 -8.80
CA PRO A 72 7.54 12.64 -8.42
C PRO A 72 6.31 12.17 -9.21
N GLY A 73 5.18 11.98 -8.54
CA GLY A 73 3.92 11.64 -9.20
C GLY A 73 2.96 10.84 -8.31
N LEU A 74 1.80 10.50 -8.88
CA LEU A 74 0.87 9.56 -8.28
C LEU A 74 1.24 8.13 -8.69
N HIS A 75 1.53 7.30 -7.69
CA HIS A 75 1.88 5.88 -7.87
C HIS A 75 0.93 5.03 -7.04
N ILE A 76 0.30 4.04 -7.66
CA ILE A 76 -0.56 3.09 -6.94
C ILE A 76 0.12 1.72 -7.01
N VAL A 77 0.48 1.17 -5.84
CA VAL A 77 1.08 -0.16 -5.74
C VAL A 77 0.04 -1.11 -5.14
N VAL A 78 -0.22 -2.21 -5.83
CA VAL A 78 -1.13 -3.26 -5.37
C VAL A 78 -0.44 -4.63 -5.46
N ASN A 79 -1.13 -5.72 -5.11
CA ASN A 79 -0.56 -7.06 -5.06
C ASN A 79 -0.08 -7.62 -6.41
N ASN A 80 -0.42 -6.96 -7.52
CA ASN A 80 0.12 -7.26 -8.85
C ASN A 80 1.07 -6.16 -9.38
N GLY A 81 1.66 -5.37 -8.47
CA GLY A 81 2.78 -4.47 -8.77
C GLY A 81 2.40 -3.00 -8.89
N LEU A 82 3.37 -2.20 -9.36
CA LEU A 82 3.19 -0.78 -9.62
C LEU A 82 2.18 -0.60 -10.76
N ASN A 83 1.10 0.14 -10.51
CA ASN A 83 0.04 0.45 -11.45
C ASN A 83 -0.54 -0.78 -12.20
N GLY A 84 -0.41 -1.97 -11.62
CA GLY A 84 -0.86 -3.23 -12.22
C GLY A 84 0.06 -3.85 -13.27
N GLU A 85 1.32 -3.43 -13.36
CA GLU A 85 2.28 -3.95 -14.35
C GLU A 85 2.50 -5.47 -14.30
N GLY A 86 2.33 -6.11 -13.15
CA GLY A 86 2.43 -7.56 -12.96
C GLY A 86 1.12 -8.33 -13.13
N HIS A 87 0.11 -7.72 -13.77
CA HIS A 87 -1.16 -8.35 -14.08
C HIS A 87 -0.98 -9.65 -14.89
N ARG A 88 -1.75 -10.69 -14.55
CA ARG A 88 -1.87 -11.92 -15.34
C ARG A 88 -3.34 -12.14 -15.70
N GLU A 89 -3.60 -12.44 -16.97
CA GLU A 89 -4.98 -12.69 -17.42
C GLU A 89 -5.60 -13.90 -16.69
N GLY A 90 -6.90 -13.81 -16.38
CA GLY A 90 -7.70 -14.91 -15.85
C GLY A 90 -7.71 -15.09 -14.32
N GLY A 91 -6.94 -14.31 -13.56
CA GLY A 91 -6.95 -14.35 -12.10
C GLY A 91 -8.14 -13.59 -11.49
N VAL A 92 -8.92 -14.23 -10.61
CA VAL A 92 -10.03 -13.56 -9.89
C VAL A 92 -9.52 -12.37 -9.08
N GLU A 93 -8.43 -12.54 -8.32
CA GLU A 93 -7.79 -11.48 -7.55
C GLU A 93 -7.29 -10.32 -8.45
N ASP A 94 -6.80 -10.65 -9.65
CA ASP A 94 -6.39 -9.62 -10.61
C ASP A 94 -7.54 -8.77 -11.11
N ALA A 95 -8.73 -9.36 -11.28
CA ALA A 95 -9.91 -8.60 -11.65
C ALA A 95 -10.30 -7.59 -10.57
N PHE A 96 -10.11 -7.90 -9.28
CA PHE A 96 -10.30 -6.94 -8.19
C PHE A 96 -9.27 -5.82 -8.25
N MET A 97 -7.97 -6.14 -8.36
CA MET A 97 -6.91 -5.13 -8.45
C MET A 97 -7.10 -4.22 -9.66
N HIS A 98 -7.44 -4.79 -10.81
CA HIS A 98 -7.68 -4.05 -12.05
C HIS A 98 -8.88 -3.10 -11.93
N ALA A 99 -10.00 -3.57 -11.36
CA ALA A 99 -11.18 -2.73 -11.13
C ALA A 99 -10.86 -1.55 -10.18
N ARG A 100 -10.10 -1.79 -9.10
CA ARG A 100 -9.63 -0.72 -8.20
C ARG A 100 -8.76 0.29 -8.93
N LEU A 101 -7.76 -0.18 -9.67
CA LEU A 101 -6.84 0.70 -10.40
C LEU A 101 -7.57 1.52 -11.47
N ALA A 102 -8.46 0.89 -12.23
CA ALA A 102 -9.26 1.57 -13.27
C ALA A 102 -10.17 2.66 -12.69
N HIS A 103 -10.66 2.48 -11.46
CA HIS A 103 -11.50 3.46 -10.78
C HIS A 103 -10.68 4.55 -10.08
N LEU A 104 -9.73 4.18 -9.22
CA LEU A 104 -9.05 5.11 -8.31
C LEU A 104 -8.02 5.97 -9.01
N ARG A 105 -7.30 5.42 -10.00
CA ARG A 105 -6.24 6.17 -10.70
C ARG A 105 -6.77 7.47 -11.32
N PRO A 106 -7.83 7.47 -12.15
CA PRO A 106 -8.34 8.72 -12.72
C PRO A 106 -8.90 9.66 -11.65
N VAL A 107 -9.56 9.14 -10.61
CA VAL A 107 -10.14 9.97 -9.54
C VAL A 107 -9.05 10.67 -8.73
N LEU A 108 -8.06 9.93 -8.25
CA LEU A 108 -6.94 10.49 -7.47
C LEU A 108 -6.04 11.41 -8.30
N ALA A 109 -5.89 11.13 -9.60
CA ALA A 109 -5.13 11.99 -10.51
C ALA A 109 -5.84 13.32 -10.82
N ALA A 110 -7.17 13.31 -10.86
CA ALA A 110 -7.97 14.52 -11.07
C ALA A 110 -8.14 15.36 -9.80
N ALA A 111 -8.06 14.71 -8.63
CA ALA A 111 -8.15 15.37 -7.33
C ALA A 111 -6.89 16.22 -7.06
N PRO A 112 -7.01 17.42 -6.46
CA PRO A 112 -5.84 18.17 -6.03
C PRO A 112 -4.98 17.35 -5.08
N ARG A 113 -3.66 17.52 -5.15
CA ARG A 113 -2.74 16.85 -4.24
C ARG A 113 -3.00 17.36 -2.81
N PRO A 114 -3.20 16.47 -1.81
CA PRO A 114 -3.34 16.91 -0.44
C PRO A 114 -2.08 17.60 0.10
N GLU A 115 -2.28 18.58 0.99
CA GLU A 115 -1.21 19.35 1.65
C GLU A 115 -1.32 19.20 3.19
N PRO A 116 -0.98 18.02 3.73
CA PRO A 116 -0.96 17.79 5.18
C PRO A 116 0.05 18.69 5.87
N ARG A 117 -0.38 19.39 6.93
CA ARG A 117 0.45 20.34 7.68
C ARG A 117 0.81 19.81 9.07
N PRO A 118 1.95 20.25 9.65
CA PRO A 118 2.25 20.00 11.05
C PRO A 118 1.13 20.50 11.96
N GLY A 119 0.69 19.65 12.91
CA GLY A 119 -0.39 20.00 13.85
C GLY A 119 -1.80 20.12 13.25
N GLY A 120 -1.97 19.80 11.95
CA GLY A 120 -3.29 19.74 11.31
C GLY A 120 -4.14 18.55 11.77
N ASP A 121 -5.21 18.27 11.05
CA ASP A 121 -6.06 17.08 11.25
C ASP A 121 -6.29 16.36 9.93
N ALA A 122 -7.03 15.24 9.98
CA ALA A 122 -7.24 14.40 8.81
C ALA A 122 -7.87 15.14 7.62
N ARG A 123 -8.59 16.26 7.83
CA ARG A 123 -9.18 17.06 6.75
C ARG A 123 -8.13 17.68 5.82
N ASP A 124 -6.88 17.79 6.23
CA ASP A 124 -5.81 18.21 5.30
C ASP A 124 -5.58 17.18 4.17
N TRP A 125 -6.09 15.95 4.32
CA TRP A 125 -6.13 14.92 3.28
C TRP A 125 -7.32 15.06 2.32
N ALA A 126 -8.23 16.01 2.55
CA ALA A 126 -9.40 16.27 1.70
C ALA A 126 -8.93 17.01 0.43
N PRO A 127 -8.45 16.29 -0.59
CA PRO A 127 -9.38 15.79 -1.62
C PRO A 127 -9.42 14.28 -1.82
N TRP A 128 -8.61 13.50 -1.12
CA TRP A 128 -8.52 12.04 -1.29
C TRP A 128 -9.37 11.25 -0.29
N LEU A 129 -9.73 11.86 0.85
CA LEU A 129 -10.41 11.17 1.94
C LEU A 129 -11.67 10.41 1.51
N ALA A 130 -12.51 11.00 0.66
CA ALA A 130 -13.75 10.36 0.22
C ALA A 130 -13.50 8.97 -0.40
N GLU A 131 -12.46 8.84 -1.25
CA GLU A 131 -12.08 7.57 -1.88
C GLU A 131 -11.44 6.61 -0.87
N LEU A 132 -10.59 7.14 0.01
CA LEU A 132 -9.93 6.36 1.06
C LEU A 132 -10.93 5.80 2.08
N GLU A 133 -12.05 6.50 2.29
CA GLU A 133 -13.18 6.11 3.13
C GLU A 133 -14.20 5.21 2.38
N GLY A 134 -13.89 4.81 1.15
CA GLY A 134 -14.66 3.82 0.40
C GLY A 134 -15.41 4.36 -0.82
N GLY A 135 -15.34 5.67 -1.11
CA GLY A 135 -15.86 6.28 -2.33
C GLY A 135 -17.38 6.18 -2.49
N GLY A 136 -18.11 5.98 -1.39
CA GLY A 136 -19.55 5.69 -1.41
C GLY A 136 -19.92 4.34 -2.05
N LEU A 137 -18.94 3.46 -2.25
CA LEU A 137 -19.13 2.13 -2.80
C LEU A 137 -19.44 1.12 -1.70
N GLU A 138 -20.29 0.15 -2.02
CA GLU A 138 -20.48 -1.04 -1.19
C GLU A 138 -19.15 -1.75 -0.96
N ARG A 139 -18.94 -2.29 0.25
CA ARG A 139 -17.68 -2.97 0.60
C ARG A 139 -17.47 -4.29 -0.16
N THR A 140 -18.51 -4.79 -0.86
CA THR A 140 -18.44 -5.94 -1.76
C THR A 140 -18.11 -5.55 -3.21
N ASP A 141 -18.13 -4.26 -3.54
CA ASP A 141 -17.79 -3.75 -4.87
C ASP A 141 -16.29 -3.98 -5.14
N ARG A 142 -15.96 -4.48 -6.34
CA ARG A 142 -14.57 -4.76 -6.70
C ARG A 142 -13.69 -3.52 -6.74
N ARG A 143 -14.28 -2.35 -6.96
CA ARG A 143 -13.58 -1.05 -7.08
C ARG A 143 -13.23 -0.43 -5.72
N THR A 144 -13.87 -0.86 -4.63
CA THR A 144 -13.64 -0.26 -3.31
C THR A 144 -12.23 -0.52 -2.78
N LEU A 145 -11.64 0.48 -2.13
CA LEU A 145 -10.40 0.34 -1.35
C LEU A 145 -10.60 -0.42 -0.04
N LEU A 146 -11.85 -0.57 0.40
CA LEU A 146 -12.21 -1.11 1.71
C LEU A 146 -12.98 -2.43 1.58
N PRO A 147 -12.46 -3.44 0.85
CA PRO A 147 -13.18 -4.69 0.68
C PRO A 147 -13.56 -5.28 2.03
N LEU A 148 -14.72 -5.92 2.05
CA LEU A 148 -15.17 -6.77 3.14
C LEU A 148 -15.90 -7.95 2.53
N HIS A 149 -15.29 -9.12 2.64
CA HIS A 149 -15.84 -10.37 2.16
C HIS A 149 -15.88 -11.37 3.30
N GLU A 150 -17.04 -11.97 3.50
CA GLU A 150 -17.19 -13.13 4.37
C GLU A 150 -17.25 -14.37 3.49
N PHE A 151 -16.29 -15.28 3.68
CA PHE A 151 -16.24 -16.53 2.90
C PHE A 151 -17.00 -17.67 3.57
N GLU A 152 -16.94 -17.71 4.89
CA GLU A 152 -17.66 -18.64 5.78
C GLU A 152 -18.10 -17.84 7.01
N PRO A 153 -19.14 -18.26 7.75
CA PRO A 153 -19.57 -17.58 8.97
C PRO A 153 -18.39 -17.31 9.92
N GLY A 154 -18.10 -16.04 10.19
CA GLY A 154 -16.99 -15.59 11.04
C GLY A 154 -15.62 -15.51 10.36
N ARG A 155 -15.49 -15.87 9.08
CA ARG A 155 -14.27 -15.72 8.28
C ARG A 155 -14.37 -14.52 7.36
N VAL A 156 -14.11 -13.36 7.97
CA VAL A 156 -14.13 -12.07 7.30
C VAL A 156 -12.72 -11.69 6.83
N TRP A 157 -12.60 -11.36 5.56
CA TRP A 157 -11.42 -10.77 4.95
C TRP A 157 -11.74 -9.35 4.51
N GLY A 158 -10.88 -8.41 4.86
CA GLY A 158 -11.08 -7.03 4.45
C GLY A 158 -10.06 -6.07 4.98
N THR A 159 -10.20 -4.80 4.60
CA THR A 159 -9.38 -3.72 5.14
C THR A 159 -9.78 -3.48 6.59
N THR A 160 -8.79 -3.59 7.48
CA THR A 160 -8.95 -3.39 8.93
C THR A 160 -8.41 -2.04 9.41
N SER A 161 -7.59 -1.37 8.60
CA SER A 161 -7.05 -0.06 8.93
C SER A 161 -6.61 0.72 7.70
N ILE A 162 -6.49 2.04 7.84
CA ILE A 162 -5.90 2.94 6.85
C ILE A 162 -4.82 3.77 7.53
N SER A 163 -3.71 3.99 6.84
CA SER A 163 -2.59 4.84 7.29
C SER A 163 -2.29 5.87 6.22
N LEU A 164 -2.19 7.14 6.61
CA LEU A 164 -1.80 8.25 5.73
C LEU A 164 -0.52 8.87 6.28
N VAL A 165 0.50 8.96 5.43
CA VAL A 165 1.83 9.42 5.85
C VAL A 165 2.30 10.52 4.92
N ALA A 166 2.72 11.65 5.49
CA ALA A 166 3.41 12.71 4.78
C ALA A 166 4.83 12.87 5.33
N LEU A 167 5.78 13.08 4.43
CA LEU A 167 7.19 13.27 4.77
C LEU A 167 7.69 14.51 4.05
N ALA A 168 8.26 15.44 4.81
CA ALA A 168 9.02 16.58 4.34
C ALA A 168 10.34 16.65 5.11
N PRO A 169 11.31 17.48 4.67
CA PRO A 169 12.60 17.60 5.36
C PRO A 169 12.47 18.05 6.83
N ASP A 170 11.42 18.82 7.13
CA ASP A 170 11.17 19.49 8.41
C ASP A 170 9.99 18.91 9.19
N PHE A 171 9.18 18.01 8.61
CA PHE A 171 8.10 17.37 9.33
C PHE A 171 7.76 15.95 8.84
N VAL A 172 7.14 15.20 9.76
CA VAL A 172 6.46 13.94 9.48
C VAL A 172 5.02 14.09 9.94
N ARG A 173 4.08 13.59 9.14
CA ARG A 173 2.68 13.47 9.49
C ARG A 173 2.25 12.01 9.39
N TYR A 174 1.56 11.50 10.40
CA TYR A 174 0.93 10.18 10.37
C TYR A 174 -0.49 10.24 10.94
N ASP A 175 -1.48 10.01 10.08
CA ASP A 175 -2.87 9.81 10.46
C ASP A 175 -3.30 8.36 10.25
N PHE A 176 -4.13 7.86 11.16
CA PHE A 176 -4.55 6.46 11.20
C PHE A 176 -6.05 6.35 11.45
N SER A 177 -6.67 5.37 10.78
CA SER A 177 -8.03 4.93 11.09
C SER A 177 -8.05 3.43 11.32
N ALA A 178 -8.50 3.02 12.52
CA ALA A 178 -8.75 1.62 12.88
C ALA A 178 -10.16 1.15 12.48
N ARG A 179 -11.00 2.06 11.96
CA ARG A 179 -12.37 1.78 11.53
C ARG A 179 -12.54 2.28 10.09
N PRO A 180 -12.03 1.53 9.10
CA PRO A 180 -12.09 1.96 7.70
C PRO A 180 -13.54 2.20 7.26
N GLY A 181 -13.77 3.36 6.65
CA GLY A 181 -15.09 3.81 6.20
C GLY A 181 -15.88 4.64 7.22
N ASP A 182 -15.34 4.86 8.43
CA ASP A 182 -15.88 5.82 9.39
C ASP A 182 -15.05 7.12 9.35
N PRO A 183 -15.57 8.23 8.77
CA PRO A 183 -14.86 9.50 8.69
C PRO A 183 -14.56 10.13 10.06
N SER A 184 -15.25 9.70 11.12
CA SER A 184 -15.02 10.17 12.48
C SER A 184 -13.90 9.40 13.21
N ALA A 185 -13.36 8.35 12.59
CA ALA A 185 -12.39 7.44 13.22
C ALA A 185 -10.92 7.82 13.00
N TRP A 186 -10.64 8.90 12.26
CA TRP A 186 -9.27 9.36 12.05
C TRP A 186 -8.65 9.89 13.34
N THR A 187 -7.41 9.46 13.58
CA THR A 187 -6.57 9.93 14.68
C THR A 187 -5.21 10.32 14.15
N THR A 188 -4.73 11.49 14.54
CA THR A 188 -3.35 11.91 14.31
C THR A 188 -2.44 11.25 15.33
N ILE A 189 -1.42 10.54 14.83
CA ILE A 189 -0.45 9.82 15.64
C ILE A 189 0.85 10.61 15.76
N LEU A 190 1.33 11.20 14.65
CA LEU A 190 2.53 12.03 14.57
C LEU A 190 2.28 13.25 13.68
#